data_AF-A0A662EQP7-F1
#
_entry.id   AF-A0A662EQP7-F1
#
_cell.length_a   1.000
_cell.length_b   1.000
_cell.length_c   1.000
_cell.angle_alpha   90.00
_cell.angle_beta   90.00
_cell.angle_gamma   90.00
#
_symmetry.space_group_name_H-M   'P 1'
#
loop_
_entity.id
_entity.type
_entity.pdbx_description
1 polymer ?
#
loop_
_entity_poly.entity_id
_entity_poly.type
_entity_poly.pdbx_seq_one_letter_code
_entity_poly.pdbx_strand_id
1 'polypeptide(L)'
;MRLHVGCCGWNYLRGEDVGEPDWRGKYPHKLALYAAHYDLVEVNSTFYKLPKVSTARRWRELADSVNPNFSFTVKAYQGLTHEARFRGELARESFAGTLEIAEALRARIVLIQTPASF
;
A
#
# COMPACT_ATOMS: atom_id res chain seq x y z
N MET A 1 2.11 -13.42 -20.41
CA MET A 1 1.68 -13.09 -19.03
C MET A 1 2.70 -12.14 -18.43
N ARG A 2 2.29 -11.02 -17.82
CA ARG A 2 3.20 -10.08 -17.14
C ARG A 2 3.10 -10.30 -15.63
N LEU A 3 4.22 -10.55 -14.97
CA LEU A 3 4.29 -10.73 -13.52
C LEU A 3 4.72 -9.42 -12.88
N HIS A 4 4.01 -8.98 -11.84
CA HIS A 4 4.40 -7.86 -11.00
C HIS A 4 4.97 -8.41 -9.70
N VAL A 5 6.17 -7.96 -9.32
CA VAL A 5 6.87 -8.40 -8.11
C VAL A 5 7.12 -7.20 -7.21
N GLY A 6 6.93 -7.40 -5.91
CA GLY A 6 6.98 -6.36 -4.90
C GLY A 6 6.99 -6.93 -3.48
N CYS A 7 6.87 -6.04 -2.50
CA CYS A 7 6.96 -6.35 -1.08
C CYS A 7 5.76 -5.80 -0.31
N CYS A 8 5.63 -6.23 0.95
CA CYS A 8 4.71 -5.65 1.92
C CYS A 8 5.32 -4.38 2.54
N GLY A 9 5.13 -3.27 1.86
CA GLY A 9 5.66 -1.96 2.25
C GLY A 9 7.06 -1.67 1.69
N TRP A 10 7.48 -0.41 1.81
CA TRP A 10 8.72 0.13 1.23
C TRP A 10 9.69 0.71 2.27
N ASN A 11 9.29 0.83 3.53
CA ASN A 11 10.08 1.55 4.54
C ASN A 11 11.44 0.92 4.83
N TYR A 12 11.55 -0.40 4.66
CA TYR A 12 12.78 -1.16 4.90
C TYR A 12 13.75 -1.16 3.72
N LEU A 13 13.33 -0.65 2.55
CA LEU A 13 14.26 -0.51 1.43
C LEU A 13 15.39 0.46 1.81
N ARG A 14 16.63 -0.02 1.71
CA ARG A 14 17.83 0.79 1.83
C ARG A 14 18.36 1.08 0.44
N GLY A 15 18.93 2.27 0.25
CA GLY A 15 19.42 2.68 -1.07
C GLY A 15 20.57 1.78 -1.53
N GLU A 16 21.40 1.37 -0.59
CA GLU A 16 22.53 0.46 -0.75
C GLU A 16 22.11 -0.89 -1.35
N ASP A 17 20.94 -1.42 -0.96
CA ASP A 17 20.42 -2.70 -1.45
C ASP A 17 20.01 -2.65 -2.94
N VAL A 18 19.81 -1.44 -3.48
CA VAL A 18 19.40 -1.21 -4.87
C VAL A 18 20.40 -0.34 -5.66
N GLY A 19 21.61 -0.13 -5.12
CA GLY A 19 22.68 0.61 -5.77
C GLY A 19 22.49 2.15 -5.80
N GLU A 20 21.63 2.69 -4.94
CA GLU A 20 21.31 4.13 -4.84
C GLU A 20 21.57 4.67 -3.40
N PRO A 21 22.81 4.64 -2.88
CA PRO A 21 23.11 5.08 -1.51
C PRO A 21 22.70 6.54 -1.24
N ASP A 22 22.87 7.42 -2.24
CA ASP A 22 22.56 8.86 -2.16
C ASP A 22 21.16 9.20 -2.73
N TRP A 23 20.23 8.24 -2.72
CA TRP A 23 18.91 8.38 -3.34
C TRP A 23 18.13 9.64 -2.94
N ARG A 24 18.39 10.21 -1.75
CA ARG A 24 17.67 11.40 -1.24
C ARG A 24 17.88 12.65 -2.10
N GLY A 25 18.97 12.73 -2.88
CA GLY A 25 19.17 13.80 -3.86
C GLY A 25 18.36 13.60 -5.14
N LYS A 26 17.92 12.36 -5.43
CA LYS A 26 17.29 11.95 -6.69
C LYS A 26 15.78 11.71 -6.55
N TYR A 27 15.34 11.18 -5.42
CA TYR A 27 13.95 10.84 -5.18
C TYR A 27 13.40 11.61 -3.96
N PRO A 28 12.23 12.25 -4.09
CA PRO A 28 11.65 13.09 -3.03
C PRO A 28 11.11 12.28 -1.84
N HIS A 29 10.98 10.95 -1.99
CA HIS A 29 10.45 10.06 -0.97
C HIS A 29 10.91 8.62 -1.21
N LYS A 30 11.01 7.82 -0.15
CA LYS A 30 11.44 6.41 -0.25
C LYS A 30 10.50 5.56 -1.13
N LEU A 31 9.21 5.89 -1.16
CA LEU A 31 8.25 5.27 -2.09
C LEU A 31 8.61 5.53 -3.56
N ALA A 32 9.12 6.73 -3.88
CA ALA A 32 9.55 7.05 -5.24
C ALA A 32 10.81 6.26 -5.62
N LEU A 33 11.77 6.11 -4.69
CA LEU A 33 12.88 5.16 -4.85
C LEU A 33 12.34 3.74 -5.08
N TYR A 34 11.42 3.27 -4.24
CA TYR A 34 10.85 1.93 -4.35
C TYR A 34 10.19 1.69 -5.71
N ALA A 35 9.38 2.64 -6.18
CA ALA A 35 8.72 2.58 -7.48
C ALA A 35 9.68 2.64 -8.68
N ALA A 36 10.94 3.06 -8.47
CA ALA A 36 11.99 3.00 -9.49
C ALA A 36 12.54 1.58 -9.70
N HIS A 37 12.43 0.71 -8.69
CA HIS A 37 13.05 -0.62 -8.69
C HIS A 37 12.06 -1.78 -8.67
N TYR A 38 10.80 -1.54 -8.27
CA TYR A 38 9.74 -2.54 -8.22
C TYR A 38 8.48 -2.02 -8.92
N ASP A 39 7.66 -2.95 -9.41
CA ASP A 39 6.43 -2.63 -10.15
C ASP A 39 5.16 -2.64 -9.28
N LEU A 40 5.26 -3.12 -8.05
CA LEU A 40 4.13 -3.34 -7.15
C LEU A 40 4.53 -3.14 -5.69
N VAL A 41 3.62 -2.64 -4.87
CA VAL A 41 3.76 -2.73 -3.42
C VAL A 41 2.41 -2.99 -2.74
N GLU A 42 2.44 -3.78 -1.67
CA GLU A 42 1.30 -3.87 -0.76
C GLU A 42 1.40 -2.82 0.35
N VAL A 43 0.36 -2.00 0.47
CA VAL A 43 0.18 -1.11 1.61
C VAL A 43 -0.34 -1.94 2.77
N ASN A 44 0.57 -2.43 3.62
CA ASN A 44 0.22 -3.20 4.82
C ASN A 44 -0.08 -2.29 6.04
N SER A 45 0.33 -1.01 6.03
CA SER A 45 0.07 -0.10 7.15
C SER A 45 -1.42 0.16 7.40
N THR A 46 -2.25 0.06 6.35
CA THR A 46 -3.71 0.17 6.42
C THR A 46 -4.35 -0.89 7.31
N PHE A 47 -3.70 -2.04 7.48
CA PHE A 47 -4.14 -3.08 8.40
C PHE A 47 -4.27 -2.56 9.83
N TYR A 48 -3.35 -1.70 10.27
CA TYR A 48 -3.32 -1.15 11.62
C TYR A 48 -4.04 0.19 11.74
N LYS A 49 -3.97 1.03 10.70
CA LYS A 49 -4.61 2.35 10.68
C LYS A 49 -4.83 2.82 9.25
N LEU A 50 -6.05 3.25 8.95
CA LEU A 50 -6.33 3.91 7.68
C LEU A 50 -5.65 5.29 7.64
N PRO A 51 -4.82 5.58 6.62
CA PRO A 51 -4.29 6.92 6.42
C PRO A 51 -5.40 7.88 5.98
N LYS A 52 -5.11 9.18 5.93
CA LYS A 52 -6.02 10.12 5.25
C LYS A 52 -6.01 9.83 3.74
N VAL A 53 -7.14 10.02 3.07
CA VAL A 53 -7.24 9.92 1.60
C VAL A 53 -6.22 10.80 0.89
N SER A 54 -5.95 12.01 1.40
CA SER A 54 -4.93 12.91 0.84
C SER A 54 -3.51 12.33 0.94
N THR A 55 -3.20 11.60 2.00
CA THR A 55 -1.92 10.88 2.14
C THR A 55 -1.80 9.79 1.08
N ALA A 56 -2.88 9.02 0.86
CA ALA A 56 -2.92 7.98 -0.16
C ALA A 56 -2.77 8.54 -1.59
N ARG A 57 -3.43 9.66 -1.90
CA ARG A 57 -3.25 10.37 -3.19
C ARG A 57 -1.80 10.84 -3.38
N ARG A 58 -1.18 11.41 -2.35
CA ARG A 58 0.23 11.80 -2.40
C ARG A 58 1.15 10.60 -2.67
N TRP A 59 0.88 9.44 -2.09
CA TRP A 59 1.64 8.22 -2.39
C TRP A 59 1.48 7.78 -3.85
N ARG A 60 0.26 7.86 -4.40
CA ARG A 60 0.02 7.60 -5.83
C ARG A 60 0.80 8.56 -6.72
N GLU A 61 0.76 9.85 -6.44
CA GLU A 61 1.50 10.88 -7.20
C GLU A 61 3.02 10.64 -7.16
N LEU A 62 3.57 10.29 -5.99
CA LEU A 62 4.98 9.95 -5.82
C LEU A 62 5.41 8.71 -6.63
N ALA A 63 4.53 7.72 -6.76
CA ALA A 63 4.80 6.55 -7.57
C ALA A 63 4.66 6.86 -9.07
N ASP A 64 3.63 7.63 -9.46
CA ASP A 64 3.41 8.05 -10.86
C ASP A 64 4.59 8.84 -11.44
N SER A 65 5.23 9.69 -10.63
CA SER A 65 6.34 10.52 -11.09
C SER A 65 7.58 9.72 -11.50
N VAL A 66 7.66 8.45 -11.10
CA VAL A 66 8.78 7.55 -11.41
C VAL A 66 8.34 6.40 -12.31
N ASN A 67 7.21 5.77 -12.00
CA ASN A 67 6.67 4.64 -12.74
C ASN A 67 5.13 4.81 -12.89
N PRO A 68 4.66 5.34 -14.05
CA PRO A 68 3.24 5.52 -14.33
C PRO A 68 2.42 4.21 -14.30
N ASN A 69 3.08 3.06 -14.43
CA ASN A 69 2.46 1.73 -14.40
C ASN A 69 2.59 1.04 -13.04
N PHE A 70 3.14 1.70 -12.02
CA PHE A 70 3.32 1.15 -10.68
C PHE A 70 1.97 0.75 -10.09
N SER A 71 1.88 -0.44 -9.52
CA SER A 71 0.66 -0.97 -8.95
C SER A 71 0.68 -0.91 -7.41
N PHE A 72 -0.47 -0.66 -6.81
CA PHE A 72 -0.67 -0.81 -5.38
C PHE A 72 -1.63 -1.97 -5.12
N THR A 73 -1.39 -2.70 -4.05
CA THR A 73 -2.42 -3.47 -3.35
C THR A 73 -2.63 -2.87 -1.96
N VAL A 74 -3.81 -3.04 -1.40
CA VAL A 74 -4.15 -2.54 -0.05
C VAL A 74 -4.56 -3.71 0.81
N LYS A 75 -3.95 -3.85 1.99
CA LYS A 75 -4.45 -4.80 2.97
C LYS A 75 -5.59 -4.17 3.77
N ALA A 76 -6.71 -4.87 3.88
CA ALA A 76 -7.88 -4.37 4.59
C ALA A 76 -7.58 -4.08 6.06
N TYR A 77 -8.24 -3.05 6.59
CA TYR A 77 -8.14 -2.69 8.00
C TYR A 77 -8.56 -3.86 8.90
N GLN A 78 -7.80 -4.13 9.97
CA GLN A 78 -8.03 -5.27 10.86
C GLN A 78 -9.40 -5.23 11.55
N GLY A 79 -10.02 -4.06 11.66
CA GLY A 79 -11.40 -3.90 12.12
C GLY A 79 -12.39 -4.78 11.37
N LEU A 80 -12.16 -5.02 10.06
CA LEU A 80 -12.97 -5.93 9.25
C LEU A 80 -12.84 -7.40 9.67
N THR A 81 -11.61 -7.90 9.79
CA THR A 81 -11.33 -9.35 9.89
C THR A 81 -11.05 -9.86 11.30
N HIS A 82 -10.39 -9.06 12.14
CA HIS A 82 -9.96 -9.45 13.49
C HIS A 82 -10.97 -9.03 14.56
N GLU A 83 -11.53 -7.83 14.44
CA GLU A 83 -12.46 -7.27 15.44
C GLU A 83 -13.92 -7.62 15.11
N ALA A 84 -14.42 -7.16 13.96
CA ALA A 84 -15.82 -7.35 13.57
C ALA A 84 -16.12 -8.75 13.01
N ARG A 85 -15.09 -9.49 12.58
CA ARG A 85 -15.21 -10.80 11.92
C ARG A 85 -16.29 -10.81 10.82
N PHE A 86 -16.28 -9.78 9.97
CA PHE A 86 -17.26 -9.53 8.90
C PHE A 86 -18.71 -9.32 9.34
N ARG A 87 -18.96 -8.91 10.59
CA ARG A 87 -20.32 -8.71 11.12
C ARG A 87 -20.55 -7.28 11.60
N GLY A 88 -21.79 -6.81 11.41
CA GLY A 88 -22.26 -5.54 11.96
C GLY A 88 -21.66 -4.32 11.27
N GLU A 89 -21.88 -3.16 11.89
CA GLU A 89 -21.56 -1.86 11.28
C GLU A 89 -20.06 -1.60 11.19
N LEU A 90 -19.30 -1.99 12.20
CA LEU A 90 -17.84 -1.87 12.21
C LEU A 90 -17.19 -2.55 10.99
N ALA A 91 -17.72 -3.70 10.55
CA ALA A 91 -17.23 -4.37 9.35
C ALA A 91 -17.49 -3.53 8.08
N ARG A 92 -18.68 -2.93 7.96
CA ARG A 92 -19.05 -2.09 6.81
C ARG A 92 -18.19 -0.84 6.75
N GLU A 93 -18.05 -0.13 7.87
CA GLU A 93 -17.22 1.08 7.97
C GLU A 93 -15.74 0.78 7.70
N SER A 94 -15.22 -0.31 8.27
CA SER A 94 -13.82 -0.74 8.06
C SER A 94 -13.53 -1.07 6.60
N PHE A 95 -14.48 -1.73 5.93
CA PHE A 95 -14.34 -2.06 4.51
C PHE A 95 -14.50 -0.81 3.64
N ALA A 96 -15.51 0.02 3.90
CA ALA A 96 -15.72 1.28 3.17
C ALA A 96 -14.48 2.18 3.24
N GLY A 97 -13.93 2.40 4.44
CA GLY A 97 -12.70 3.18 4.61
C GLY A 97 -11.49 2.54 3.92
N THR A 98 -11.41 1.21 3.87
CA THR A 98 -10.37 0.50 3.09
C THR A 98 -10.51 0.80 1.59
N LEU A 99 -11.75 0.77 1.07
CA LEU A 99 -12.02 1.04 -0.35
C LEU A 99 -11.69 2.48 -0.74
N GLU A 100 -11.98 3.46 0.11
CA GLU A 100 -11.59 4.86 -0.14
C GLU A 100 -10.08 5.01 -0.33
N ILE A 101 -9.28 4.29 0.46
CA ILE A 101 -7.82 4.29 0.35
C ILE A 101 -7.36 3.54 -0.91
N ALA A 102 -7.99 2.42 -1.23
CA ALA A 102 -7.70 1.66 -2.45
C ALA A 102 -7.99 2.48 -3.71
N GLU A 103 -9.12 3.17 -3.76
CA GLU A 103 -9.49 4.08 -4.85
C GLU A 103 -8.50 5.23 -5.00
N ALA A 104 -8.12 5.88 -3.89
CA ALA A 104 -7.13 6.95 -3.89
C ALA A 104 -5.75 6.51 -4.43
N LEU A 105 -5.38 5.25 -4.19
CA LEU A 105 -4.15 4.65 -4.72
C LEU A 105 -4.30 4.09 -6.13
N ARG A 106 -5.53 4.03 -6.66
CA ARG A 106 -5.91 3.26 -7.86
C ARG A 106 -5.47 1.79 -7.75
N ALA A 107 -5.56 1.23 -6.54
CA ALA A 107 -5.24 -0.17 -6.28
C ALA A 107 -6.31 -1.07 -6.91
N ARG A 108 -5.86 -2.13 -7.59
CA ARG A 108 -6.77 -3.11 -8.22
C ARG A 108 -7.10 -4.30 -7.34
N ILE A 109 -6.33 -4.48 -6.26
CA ILE A 109 -6.43 -5.64 -5.37
C ILE A 109 -6.49 -5.13 -3.93
N VAL A 110 -7.50 -5.59 -3.21
CA VAL A 110 -7.59 -5.48 -1.75
C VAL A 110 -7.38 -6.86 -1.15
N LEU A 111 -6.34 -7.01 -0.32
CA LEU A 111 -6.08 -8.24 0.42
C LEU A 111 -6.94 -8.26 1.69
N ILE A 112 -7.76 -9.30 1.83
CA ILE A 112 -8.52 -9.58 3.05
C ILE A 112 -7.89 -10.81 3.71
N GLN A 113 -7.15 -10.59 4.79
CA GLN A 113 -6.49 -11.65 5.56
C GLN A 113 -7.20 -11.83 6.90
N THR A 114 -7.58 -13.06 7.22
CA THR A 114 -8.15 -13.45 8.52
C THR A 114 -7.06 -13.93 9.49
N PRO A 115 -7.29 -13.83 10.82
CA PRO A 115 -6.42 -14.46 11.81
C PRO A 115 -6.49 -15.99 11.71
N ALA A 116 -5.49 -16.68 12.27
CA ALA A 116 -5.47 -18.15 12.31
C ALA A 116 -6.64 -18.75 13.13
N SER A 117 -7.17 -17.99 14.08
CA SER A 117 -8.28 -18.38 14.95
C SER A 117 -9.67 -18.12 14.36
N PHE A 118 -9.75 -17.67 13.10
CA PHE A 118 -10.99 -17.20 12.49
C PHE A 118 -12.10 -18.26 12.51
#